data_AF-C0D8J9-F1
#
_entry.id   AF-C0D8J9-F1
#
_cell.length_a   1.000
_cell.length_b   1.000
_cell.length_c   1.000
_cell.angle_alpha   90.00
_cell.angle_beta   90.00
_cell.angle_gamma   90.00
#
_symmetry.space_group_name_H-M   'P 1'
#
loop_
_entity.id
_entity.type
_entity.pdbx_description
1 polymer ?
#
loop_
_entity_poly.entity_id
_entity_poly.type
_entity_poly.pdbx_seq_one_letter_code
_entity_poly.pdbx_strand_id
1 'polypeptide(L)'
;MEDIMEEKDYVKTVYVDGSEPDVDAVHLNNTEDGLDGLYHPEFDDSGTVEGITSFPEFLSTVVKRMNPIAFYKNFKAGMKYVLHTGSLINNGLCTETGKYAADATQLNPNIANTLAWQVAKVNSDFGDLSTDLSNVHTELNPIKSYYVNNINNNIVNKVNIVLWDTNTADSPFKAGNTTRGNGFCITYSSGEPYLCQLAMAVGDSNLYTRHRGPEGWSGWTTK
;
A
#
# COMPACT_ATOMS: atom_id res chain seq x y z
N MET A 1 27.59 27.27 -35.08
CA MET A 1 28.60 26.20 -35.00
C MET A 1 29.62 26.76 -34.04
N GLU A 2 29.48 26.36 -32.78
CA GLU A 2 30.26 26.89 -31.66
C GLU A 2 31.58 26.11 -31.66
N ASP A 3 32.71 26.80 -31.80
CA ASP A 3 34.03 26.18 -31.86
C ASP A 3 34.30 25.50 -30.53
N ILE A 4 34.28 24.16 -30.54
CA ILE A 4 34.75 23.36 -29.42
C ILE A 4 36.27 23.55 -29.41
N MET A 5 36.76 24.45 -28.56
CA MET A 5 38.18 24.61 -28.28
C MET A 5 38.74 23.25 -27.85
N GLU A 6 39.48 22.61 -28.76
CA GLU A 6 40.16 21.34 -28.53
C GLU A 6 41.14 21.53 -27.36
N GLU A 7 41.12 20.64 -26.37
CA GLU A 7 41.94 20.75 -25.16
C GLU A 7 43.43 20.68 -25.56
N LYS A 8 44.09 21.84 -25.62
CA LYS A 8 45.52 21.92 -25.91
C LYS A 8 46.31 21.67 -24.63
N ASP A 9 47.07 20.58 -24.61
CA ASP A 9 48.04 20.31 -23.54
C ASP A 9 49.02 21.49 -23.38
N TYR A 10 49.13 22.02 -22.18
CA TYR A 10 50.08 23.08 -21.87
C TYR A 10 51.52 22.57 -22.01
N VAL A 11 52.25 23.07 -23.01
CA VAL A 11 53.69 22.82 -23.17
C VAL A 11 54.46 23.92 -22.45
N LYS A 12 55.16 23.55 -21.38
CA LYS A 12 55.97 24.50 -20.59
C LYS A 12 57.11 25.06 -21.43
N THR A 13 57.21 26.38 -21.53
CA THR A 13 58.36 27.06 -22.14
C THR A 13 59.64 26.71 -21.36
N VAL A 14 60.65 26.20 -22.08
CA VAL A 14 61.95 25.81 -21.52
C VAL A 14 63.04 26.77 -22.03
N TYR A 15 63.97 27.12 -21.16
CA TYR A 15 65.15 27.87 -21.54
C TYR A 15 66.00 27.06 -22.52
N VAL A 16 66.43 27.70 -23.61
CA VAL A 16 67.41 27.15 -24.54
C VAL A 16 68.70 27.94 -24.38
N ASP A 17 69.80 27.27 -24.04
CA ASP A 17 71.15 27.85 -23.95
C ASP A 17 71.26 29.14 -23.11
N GLY A 18 70.55 29.21 -21.99
CA GLY A 18 70.61 30.34 -21.04
C GLY A 18 69.98 31.64 -21.56
N SER A 19 69.30 31.60 -22.71
CA SER A 19 68.52 32.71 -23.26
C SER A 19 67.05 32.56 -22.88
N GLU A 20 66.37 33.68 -22.63
CA GLU A 20 64.92 33.67 -22.40
C GLU A 20 64.20 33.01 -23.60
N PRO A 21 63.21 32.13 -23.35
CA PRO A 21 62.49 31.48 -24.43
C PRO A 21 61.77 32.53 -25.29
N ASP A 22 61.90 32.41 -26.62
CA ASP A 22 61.16 33.26 -27.56
C ASP A 22 59.67 32.88 -27.49
N VAL A 23 58.91 33.66 -26.73
CA VAL A 23 57.46 33.55 -26.65
C VAL A 23 56.87 34.20 -27.89
N ASP A 24 56.57 33.37 -28.89
CA ASP A 24 55.84 33.85 -30.06
C ASP A 24 54.41 34.30 -29.68
N ALA A 25 53.77 35.02 -30.60
CA ALA A 25 52.42 35.53 -30.40
C ALA A 25 51.39 34.41 -30.11
N VAL A 26 51.63 33.18 -30.56
CA VAL A 26 50.74 32.04 -30.34
C VAL A 26 50.81 31.58 -28.88
N HIS A 27 52.00 31.53 -28.29
CA HIS A 27 52.19 31.17 -26.88
C HIS A 27 51.58 32.22 -25.94
N LEU A 28 51.71 33.50 -26.28
CA LEU A 28 51.10 34.59 -25.51
C LEU A 28 49.58 34.54 -25.60
N ASN A 29 49.01 34.37 -26.79
CA ASN A 29 47.56 34.25 -26.97
C ASN A 29 46.98 33.05 -26.23
N ASN A 30 47.61 31.86 -26.33
CA ASN A 30 47.14 30.68 -25.59
C ASN A 30 47.21 30.88 -24.06
N THR A 31 48.18 31.66 -23.57
CA THR A 31 48.31 31.98 -22.14
C THR A 31 47.23 32.97 -21.71
N GLU A 32 46.95 33.98 -22.54
CA GLU A 32 45.88 34.95 -22.33
C GLU A 32 44.50 34.28 -22.32
N ASP A 33 44.22 33.40 -23.30
CA ASP A 33 42.98 32.62 -23.38
C ASP A 33 42.81 31.70 -22.14
N GLY A 34 43.88 31.04 -21.71
CA GLY A 34 43.85 30.19 -20.51
C GLY A 34 43.64 30.97 -19.21
N LEU A 35 44.15 32.20 -19.13
CA LEU A 35 43.92 33.11 -18.01
C LEU A 35 42.49 33.66 -18.04
N ASP A 36 42.00 34.05 -19.22
CA ASP A 36 40.64 34.56 -19.41
C ASP A 36 39.59 33.52 -19.03
N GLY A 37 39.76 32.27 -19.46
CA GLY A 37 38.88 31.15 -19.06
C GLY A 37 38.86 30.86 -17.55
N LEU A 38 39.85 31.33 -16.78
CA LEU A 38 39.83 31.26 -15.31
C LEU A 38 39.02 32.40 -14.69
N TYR A 39 39.03 33.59 -15.29
CA TYR A 39 38.30 34.78 -14.82
C TYR A 39 36.85 34.84 -15.33
N HIS A 40 36.58 34.24 -16.49
CA HIS A 40 35.29 34.18 -17.17
C HIS A 40 34.92 32.72 -17.49
N PRO A 41 34.63 31.88 -16.48
CA PRO A 41 34.29 30.49 -16.72
C PRO A 41 32.95 30.40 -17.48
N GLU A 42 32.97 29.76 -18.64
CA GLU A 42 31.77 29.44 -19.40
C GLU A 42 31.21 28.08 -18.99
N PHE A 43 29.93 28.07 -18.60
CA PHE A 43 29.22 26.86 -18.23
C PHE A 43 28.52 26.25 -19.46
N ASP A 44 29.12 25.23 -20.06
CA ASP A 44 28.51 24.45 -21.14
C ASP A 44 27.11 23.93 -20.76
N ASP A 45 26.07 24.47 -21.41
CA ASP A 45 24.65 24.16 -21.14
C ASP A 45 24.07 23.03 -21.97
N SER A 46 24.90 22.32 -22.74
CA SER A 46 24.46 21.15 -23.50
C SER A 46 23.97 20.01 -22.60
N GLY A 47 24.42 19.96 -21.35
CA GLY A 47 24.07 18.91 -20.40
C GLY A 47 24.72 17.56 -20.71
N THR A 48 25.64 17.48 -21.66
CA THR A 48 26.30 16.23 -22.10
C THR A 48 27.78 16.44 -22.32
N VAL A 49 28.62 15.69 -21.61
CA VAL A 49 30.06 15.60 -21.85
C VAL A 49 30.41 14.14 -22.14
N GLU A 50 31.18 13.90 -23.20
CA GLU A 50 31.63 12.56 -23.59
C GLU A 50 32.43 11.91 -22.45
N GLY A 51 32.06 10.69 -22.05
CA GLY A 51 32.73 9.94 -20.97
C GLY A 51 32.17 10.12 -19.55
N ILE A 52 31.19 11.00 -19.30
CA ILE A 52 30.52 11.14 -18.00
C ILE A 52 29.07 10.62 -18.06
N THR A 53 28.86 9.36 -17.69
CA THR A 53 27.53 8.70 -17.70
C THR A 53 26.94 8.46 -16.30
N SER A 54 27.71 8.71 -15.24
CA SER A 54 27.27 8.53 -13.85
C SER A 54 27.96 9.48 -12.86
N PHE A 55 27.39 9.61 -11.64
CA PHE A 55 27.99 10.43 -10.57
C PHE A 55 29.37 9.92 -10.09
N PRO A 56 29.62 8.61 -9.94
CA PRO A 56 30.95 8.10 -9.61
C PRO A 56 32.00 8.39 -10.70
N GLU A 57 31.64 8.27 -11.98
CA GLU A 57 32.52 8.65 -13.09
C GLU A 57 32.87 10.15 -13.02
N PHE A 58 31.87 11.01 -12.80
CA PHE A 58 32.12 12.43 -12.53
C PHE A 58 33.10 12.66 -11.37
N LEU A 59 32.86 12.05 -10.20
CA LEU A 59 33.75 12.20 -9.04
C LEU A 59 35.17 11.72 -9.33
N SER A 60 35.33 10.67 -10.14
CA SER A 60 36.65 10.16 -10.54
C SER A 60 37.43 11.17 -11.39
N THR A 61 36.73 12.01 -12.15
CA THR A 61 37.33 13.09 -12.96
C THR A 61 37.76 14.27 -12.08
N VAL A 62 37.00 14.63 -11.04
CA VAL A 62 37.30 15.76 -10.14
C VAL A 62 38.51 15.52 -9.22
N VAL A 63 38.82 14.26 -8.88
CA VAL A 63 39.87 13.91 -7.90
C VAL A 63 41.30 14.04 -8.45
N LYS A 64 41.50 14.16 -9.76
CA LYS A 64 42.84 14.22 -10.38
C LYS A 64 43.04 15.49 -11.21
N ARG A 65 43.91 16.39 -10.73
CA ARG A 65 44.65 17.45 -11.48
C ARG A 65 43.91 18.07 -12.69
N MET A 66 42.61 18.25 -12.60
CA MET A 66 41.81 18.79 -13.69
C MET A 66 42.04 20.30 -13.76
N ASN A 67 42.20 20.84 -14.97
CA ASN A 67 42.23 22.28 -15.11
C ASN A 67 40.86 22.88 -14.67
N PRO A 68 40.83 24.09 -14.09
CA PRO A 68 39.59 24.67 -13.56
C PRO A 68 38.46 24.81 -14.59
N ILE A 69 38.81 25.02 -15.86
CA ILE A 69 37.85 25.17 -16.97
C ILE A 69 37.12 23.85 -17.24
N ALA A 70 37.86 22.74 -17.35
CA ALA A 70 37.33 21.39 -17.47
C ALA A 70 36.55 20.98 -16.21
N PHE A 71 36.97 21.46 -15.03
CA PHE A 71 36.19 21.27 -13.82
C PHE A 71 34.81 21.91 -13.93
N TYR A 72 34.66 23.16 -14.40
CA TYR A 72 33.34 23.79 -14.55
C TYR A 72 32.43 23.07 -15.55
N LYS A 73 32.97 22.64 -16.69
CA LYS A 73 32.25 21.80 -17.68
C LYS A 73 31.78 20.47 -17.07
N ASN A 74 32.70 19.75 -16.43
CA ASN A 74 32.41 18.44 -15.83
C ASN A 74 31.50 18.57 -14.61
N PHE A 75 31.63 19.64 -13.82
CA PHE A 75 30.80 19.92 -12.66
C PHE A 75 29.33 20.03 -13.08
N LYS A 76 29.02 20.80 -14.12
CA LYS A 76 27.65 20.90 -14.64
C LYS A 76 27.14 19.57 -15.21
N ALA A 77 27.95 18.87 -16.00
CA ALA A 77 27.61 17.55 -16.53
C ALA A 77 27.43 16.49 -15.43
N GLY A 78 28.15 16.62 -14.32
CA GLY A 78 28.06 15.77 -13.14
C GLY A 78 26.87 16.10 -12.25
N MET A 79 26.49 17.37 -12.17
CA MET A 79 25.38 17.85 -11.32
C MET A 79 24.02 17.34 -11.77
N LYS A 80 23.84 16.95 -13.04
CA LYS A 80 22.63 16.26 -13.50
C LYS A 80 22.42 14.88 -12.85
N TYR A 81 23.49 14.28 -12.31
CA TYR A 81 23.47 12.96 -11.66
C TYR A 81 23.46 13.04 -10.14
N VAL A 82 23.72 14.21 -9.55
CA VAL A 82 23.40 14.44 -8.16
C VAL A 82 21.89 14.55 -8.09
N LEU A 83 21.28 13.69 -7.28
CA LEU A 83 19.90 13.87 -6.86
C LEU A 83 19.75 15.33 -6.49
N HIS A 84 18.92 16.05 -7.24
CA HIS A 84 18.44 17.32 -6.77
C HIS A 84 17.86 17.03 -5.38
N THR A 85 18.54 17.48 -4.33
CA THR A 85 17.86 18.00 -3.14
C THR A 85 16.96 19.14 -3.65
N GLY A 86 15.82 18.80 -4.25
CA GLY A 86 14.94 19.75 -4.93
C GLY A 86 14.15 19.28 -6.17
N SER A 87 14.39 18.12 -6.79
CA SER A 87 13.51 17.63 -7.89
C SER A 87 12.31 16.89 -7.32
N LEU A 88 11.42 17.66 -6.72
CA LEU A 88 10.05 17.25 -6.50
C LEU A 88 9.15 18.32 -7.11
N ILE A 89 9.13 18.41 -8.45
CA ILE A 89 7.99 19.02 -9.14
C ILE A 89 7.41 17.98 -10.09
N ASN A 90 6.37 17.34 -9.56
CA ASN A 90 5.30 16.71 -10.32
C ASN A 90 4.78 17.69 -11.37
N ASN A 91 5.05 17.40 -12.64
CA ASN A 91 4.06 17.66 -13.67
C ASN A 91 4.13 16.58 -14.73
N GLY A 92 3.37 15.51 -14.53
CA GLY A 92 3.16 14.56 -15.60
C GLY A 92 2.49 13.31 -15.09
N LEU A 93 1.23 13.15 -15.48
CA LEU A 93 0.50 11.88 -15.52
C LEU A 93 1.39 10.83 -16.20
N CYS A 94 2.22 10.15 -15.40
CA CYS A 94 3.04 9.06 -15.90
C CYS A 94 2.19 7.80 -15.94
N THR A 95 2.03 7.25 -17.13
CA THR A 95 1.33 5.98 -17.35
C THR A 95 2.27 4.77 -17.30
N GLU A 96 3.58 4.99 -17.16
CA GLU A 96 4.61 3.96 -17.08
C GLU A 96 5.09 3.75 -15.63
N THR A 97 4.98 2.52 -15.13
CA THR A 97 5.41 2.15 -13.77
C THR A 97 6.92 2.34 -13.58
N GLY A 98 7.32 2.96 -12.46
CA GLY A 98 8.73 3.05 -12.04
C GLY A 98 9.56 4.15 -12.70
N LYS A 99 8.98 4.95 -13.61
CA LYS A 99 9.69 6.00 -14.36
C LYS A 99 10.01 7.24 -13.55
N TYR A 100 9.15 7.60 -12.59
CA TYR A 100 9.35 8.76 -11.71
C TYR A 100 9.13 8.37 -10.25
N ALA A 101 9.93 8.96 -9.35
CA ALA A 101 9.74 8.82 -7.92
C ALA A 101 8.50 9.62 -7.48
N ALA A 102 7.62 8.99 -6.69
CA ALA A 102 6.50 9.69 -6.10
C ALA A 102 6.98 10.63 -4.98
N ASP A 103 6.19 11.67 -4.70
CA ASP A 103 6.44 12.60 -3.60
C ASP A 103 6.52 11.83 -2.26
N ALA A 104 7.67 11.98 -1.58
CA ALA A 104 7.95 11.23 -0.35
C ALA A 104 6.97 11.56 0.79
N THR A 105 6.41 12.78 0.82
CA THR A 105 5.36 13.17 1.76
C THR A 105 4.06 12.44 1.42
N GLN A 106 3.65 12.40 0.14
CA GLN A 106 2.43 11.70 -0.29
C GLN A 106 2.45 10.19 -0.03
N LEU A 107 3.64 9.58 0.00
CA LEU A 107 3.82 8.17 0.31
C LEU A 107 3.96 7.83 1.80
N ASN A 108 3.96 8.82 2.70
CA ASN A 108 4.07 8.56 4.13
C ASN A 108 2.68 8.39 4.77
N PRO A 109 2.31 7.19 5.25
CA PRO A 109 1.00 6.94 5.86
C PRO A 109 0.83 7.58 7.23
N ASN A 110 1.90 8.10 7.85
CA ASN A 110 1.84 8.76 9.17
C ASN A 110 1.56 10.26 9.10
N ILE A 111 1.46 10.82 7.89
CA ILE A 111 1.14 12.24 7.69
C ILE A 111 -0.32 12.33 7.25
N ALA A 112 -1.13 13.09 7.99
CA ALA A 112 -2.55 13.22 7.70
C ALA A 112 -2.80 13.78 6.28
N ASN A 113 -3.85 13.27 5.62
CA ASN A 113 -4.32 13.70 4.30
C ASN A 113 -3.38 13.41 3.11
N THR A 114 -2.33 12.62 3.29
CA THR A 114 -1.53 12.09 2.17
C THR A 114 -2.24 10.95 1.47
N LEU A 115 -1.84 10.62 0.24
CA LEU A 115 -2.39 9.48 -0.49
C LEU A 115 -2.25 8.16 0.30
N ALA A 116 -1.06 7.90 0.86
CA ALA A 116 -0.82 6.72 1.67
C ALA A 116 -1.67 6.69 2.95
N TRP A 117 -1.86 7.85 3.60
CA TRP A 117 -2.72 7.97 4.78
C TRP A 117 -4.19 7.70 4.44
N GLN A 118 -4.68 8.25 3.33
CA GLN A 118 -6.08 8.04 2.89
C GLN A 118 -6.34 6.56 2.62
N VAL A 119 -5.43 5.86 1.95
CA VAL A 119 -5.53 4.41 1.70
C VAL A 119 -5.52 3.63 3.02
N ALA A 120 -4.58 3.95 3.94
CA ALA A 120 -4.52 3.29 5.24
C ALA A 120 -5.79 3.51 6.06
N LYS A 121 -6.33 4.73 6.05
CA LYS A 121 -7.56 5.11 6.74
C LYS A 121 -8.77 4.35 6.18
N VAL A 122 -8.94 4.32 4.85
CA VAL A 122 -10.02 3.56 4.20
C VAL A 122 -9.94 2.07 4.53
N ASN A 123 -8.75 1.47 4.51
CA ASN A 123 -8.56 0.06 4.88
C ASN A 123 -8.96 -0.22 6.34
N SER A 124 -8.61 0.68 7.25
CA SER A 124 -9.03 0.59 8.66
C SER A 124 -10.55 0.68 8.79
N ASP A 125 -11.15 1.72 8.20
CA ASP A 125 -12.59 1.97 8.28
C ASP A 125 -13.40 0.81 7.67
N PHE A 126 -12.88 0.17 6.61
CA PHE A 126 -13.48 -1.03 6.03
C PHE A 126 -13.41 -2.25 6.96
N GLY A 127 -12.29 -2.42 7.68
CA GLY A 127 -12.15 -3.46 8.70
C GLY A 127 -13.14 -3.30 9.86
N ASP A 128 -13.32 -2.06 10.32
CA ASP A 128 -14.31 -1.72 11.35
C ASP A 128 -15.73 -2.03 10.88
N LEU A 129 -16.10 -1.59 9.66
CA LEU A 129 -17.41 -1.87 9.08
C LEU A 129 -17.68 -3.38 8.91
N SER A 130 -16.66 -4.16 8.51
CA SER A 130 -16.77 -5.62 8.43
C SER A 130 -17.07 -6.25 9.79
N THR A 131 -16.46 -5.72 10.85
CA THR A 131 -16.67 -6.18 12.22
C THR A 131 -18.08 -5.83 12.70
N ASP A 132 -18.51 -4.58 12.48
CA ASP A 132 -19.85 -4.12 12.84
C ASP A 132 -20.94 -4.92 12.10
N LEU A 133 -20.76 -5.18 10.82
CA LEU A 133 -21.69 -6.00 10.04
C LEU A 133 -21.77 -7.45 10.55
N SER A 134 -20.63 -8.03 10.95
CA SER A 134 -20.59 -9.35 11.57
C SER A 134 -21.34 -9.39 12.91
N ASN A 135 -21.21 -8.35 13.72
CA ASN A 135 -21.93 -8.21 14.98
C ASN A 135 -23.45 -8.08 14.74
N VAL A 136 -23.87 -7.19 13.83
CA VAL A 136 -25.27 -7.03 13.44
C VAL A 136 -25.85 -8.33 12.87
N HIS A 137 -25.09 -9.07 12.06
CA HIS A 137 -25.51 -10.39 11.57
C HIS A 137 -25.74 -11.36 12.73
N THR A 138 -24.84 -11.38 13.71
CA THR A 138 -24.96 -12.20 14.92
C THR A 138 -26.13 -11.79 15.83
N GLU A 139 -26.53 -10.51 15.81
CA GLU A 139 -27.65 -9.98 16.59
C GLU A 139 -29.01 -10.09 15.89
N LEU A 140 -29.05 -10.06 14.56
CA LEU A 140 -30.26 -10.30 13.78
C LEU A 140 -30.54 -11.79 13.58
N ASN A 141 -29.50 -12.65 13.56
CA ASN A 141 -29.65 -14.10 13.50
C ASN A 141 -30.49 -14.73 14.65
N PRO A 142 -30.51 -14.25 15.90
CA PRO A 142 -31.42 -14.79 16.92
C PRO A 142 -32.90 -14.46 16.66
N ILE A 143 -33.21 -13.46 15.81
CA ILE A 143 -34.59 -12.98 15.55
C ILE A 143 -35.13 -13.47 14.20
N LYS A 144 -34.28 -13.71 13.19
CA LYS A 144 -34.72 -14.21 11.86
C LYS A 144 -34.68 -15.72 11.79
N SER A 145 -35.85 -16.31 11.95
CA SER A 145 -36.13 -17.74 11.85
C SER A 145 -35.93 -18.25 10.41
N TYR A 146 -34.72 -18.70 10.06
CA TYR A 146 -34.52 -19.54 8.88
C TYR A 146 -35.05 -20.95 9.17
N TYR A 147 -35.37 -21.71 8.12
CA TYR A 147 -35.53 -23.15 8.25
C TYR A 147 -34.20 -23.74 8.75
N VAL A 148 -34.23 -24.32 9.94
CA VAL A 148 -33.05 -24.95 10.53
C VAL A 148 -32.98 -26.42 10.12
N ASN A 149 -31.78 -26.94 9.94
CA ASN A 149 -31.56 -28.38 9.75
C ASN A 149 -31.85 -29.17 11.05
N ASN A 150 -31.69 -28.55 12.22
CA ASN A 150 -32.04 -29.11 13.52
C ASN A 150 -32.59 -28.03 14.46
N ILE A 151 -33.73 -28.28 15.08
CA ILE A 151 -34.41 -27.36 16.00
C ILE A 151 -33.63 -27.12 17.31
N ASN A 152 -32.63 -27.96 17.59
CA ASN A 152 -31.76 -27.88 18.77
C ASN A 152 -30.55 -26.96 18.57
N ASN A 153 -30.31 -26.46 17.36
CA ASN A 153 -29.23 -25.50 17.11
C ASN A 153 -29.61 -24.13 17.68
N ASN A 154 -28.90 -23.71 18.72
CA ASN A 154 -29.23 -22.51 19.51
C ASN A 154 -28.01 -21.61 19.69
N ILE A 155 -28.22 -20.30 19.70
CA ILE A 155 -27.29 -19.35 20.30
C ILE A 155 -27.50 -19.39 21.81
N VAL A 156 -26.42 -19.67 22.55
CA VAL A 156 -26.42 -19.75 24.01
C VAL A 156 -26.72 -18.38 24.63
N ASN A 157 -27.45 -18.38 25.75
CA ASN A 157 -27.90 -17.22 26.53
C ASN A 157 -28.78 -16.24 25.74
N LYS A 158 -29.45 -16.71 24.68
CA LYS A 158 -30.42 -15.94 23.90
C LYS A 158 -31.69 -16.74 23.68
N VAL A 159 -32.82 -16.06 23.56
CA VAL A 159 -34.05 -16.65 23.03
C VAL A 159 -33.91 -16.69 21.51
N ASN A 160 -34.07 -17.87 20.92
CA ASN A 160 -34.02 -18.07 19.48
C ASN A 160 -35.43 -18.42 18.98
N ILE A 161 -35.80 -17.92 17.81
CA ILE A 161 -37.01 -18.32 17.10
C ILE A 161 -36.58 -19.04 15.82
N VAL A 162 -36.93 -20.31 15.67
CA VAL A 162 -36.51 -21.16 14.54
C VAL A 162 -37.72 -21.70 13.80
N LEU A 163 -37.63 -21.84 12.47
CA LEU A 163 -38.66 -22.52 11.67
C LEU A 163 -38.22 -23.97 11.40
N TRP A 164 -39.17 -24.89 11.34
CA TRP A 164 -38.92 -26.24 10.88
C TRP A 164 -39.67 -26.57 9.60
N ASP A 165 -39.11 -27.49 8.82
CA ASP A 165 -39.73 -28.17 7.69
C ASP A 165 -39.71 -29.69 7.88
N THR A 166 -40.10 -30.43 6.83
CA THR A 166 -40.18 -31.89 6.85
C THR A 166 -38.83 -32.58 7.01
N ASN A 167 -37.72 -31.87 6.84
CA ASN A 167 -36.35 -32.35 6.93
C ASN A 167 -35.68 -31.96 8.25
N THR A 168 -36.16 -30.92 8.94
CA THR A 168 -35.63 -30.45 10.22
C THR A 168 -35.67 -31.55 11.29
N ALA A 169 -34.48 -31.96 11.74
CA ALA A 169 -34.29 -32.94 12.80
C ALA A 169 -34.88 -32.46 14.15
N ASP A 170 -35.27 -33.43 14.97
CA ASP A 170 -35.78 -33.24 16.33
C ASP A 170 -37.03 -32.35 16.46
N SER A 171 -37.66 -31.95 15.35
CA SER A 171 -38.94 -31.22 15.33
C SER A 171 -40.09 -32.10 15.85
N PRO A 172 -41.21 -31.51 16.28
CA PRO A 172 -42.42 -32.27 16.63
C PRO A 172 -42.90 -33.18 15.49
N PHE A 173 -42.70 -32.76 14.23
CA PHE A 173 -43.00 -33.57 13.05
C PHE A 173 -42.11 -34.81 12.97
N LYS A 174 -40.78 -34.65 13.08
CA LYS A 174 -39.84 -35.78 13.05
C LYS A 174 -40.03 -36.75 14.21
N ALA A 175 -40.46 -36.26 15.36
CA ALA A 175 -40.78 -37.08 16.52
C ALA A 175 -42.16 -37.75 16.43
N GLY A 176 -42.97 -37.45 15.40
CA GLY A 176 -44.30 -38.05 15.19
C GLY A 176 -45.41 -37.44 16.04
N ASN A 177 -45.18 -36.29 16.68
CA ASN A 177 -46.17 -35.61 17.52
C ASN A 177 -47.18 -34.76 16.73
N THR A 178 -46.91 -34.49 15.45
CA THR A 178 -47.82 -33.80 14.53
C THR A 178 -47.67 -34.37 13.12
N THR A 179 -48.74 -34.29 12.33
CA THR A 179 -48.69 -34.58 10.88
C THR A 179 -48.30 -33.36 10.05
N ARG A 180 -48.13 -32.20 10.70
CA ARG A 180 -47.77 -30.94 10.03
C ARG A 180 -46.26 -30.86 9.84
N GLY A 181 -45.85 -30.86 8.57
CA GLY A 181 -44.44 -30.82 8.19
C GLY A 181 -43.71 -29.52 8.53
N ASN A 182 -44.39 -28.46 8.97
CA ASN A 182 -43.79 -27.16 9.21
C ASN A 182 -44.40 -26.42 10.42
N GLY A 183 -43.63 -25.49 10.97
CA GLY A 183 -43.99 -24.72 12.16
C GLY A 183 -42.83 -23.87 12.65
N PHE A 184 -42.97 -23.33 13.86
CA PHE A 184 -41.91 -22.55 14.52
C PHE A 184 -41.71 -23.00 15.96
N CYS A 185 -40.49 -22.84 16.46
CA CYS A 185 -40.12 -23.09 17.85
C CYS A 185 -39.40 -21.90 18.44
N ILE A 186 -39.80 -21.55 19.67
CA ILE A 186 -39.09 -20.66 20.57
C ILE A 186 -38.22 -21.53 21.46
N THR A 187 -36.93 -21.24 21.51
CA THR A 187 -35.95 -22.08 22.20
C THR A 187 -34.92 -21.22 22.93
N TYR A 188 -34.56 -21.65 24.13
CA TYR A 188 -33.57 -20.99 24.97
C TYR A 188 -32.58 -22.03 25.50
N SER A 189 -31.30 -21.68 25.48
CA SER A 189 -30.21 -22.47 26.04
C SER A 189 -29.39 -21.59 26.97
N SER A 190 -29.17 -22.01 28.21
CA SER A 190 -28.20 -21.35 29.10
C SER A 190 -26.79 -21.96 28.98
N GLY A 191 -26.55 -22.76 27.94
CA GLY A 191 -25.38 -23.62 27.79
C GLY A 191 -25.69 -25.06 28.14
N GLU A 192 -24.87 -25.97 27.60
CA GLU A 192 -24.98 -27.41 27.85
C GLU A 192 -24.98 -27.70 29.37
N PRO A 193 -25.93 -28.50 29.91
CA PRO A 193 -26.96 -29.27 29.22
C PRO A 193 -28.38 -28.65 29.23
N TYR A 194 -28.57 -27.41 29.68
CA TYR A 194 -29.90 -26.88 30.01
C TYR A 194 -30.55 -26.12 28.85
N LEU A 195 -31.62 -26.70 28.29
CA LEU A 195 -32.42 -26.10 27.22
C LEU A 195 -33.92 -26.23 27.48
N CYS A 196 -34.71 -25.30 26.95
CA CYS A 196 -36.17 -25.41 26.89
C CYS A 196 -36.70 -24.98 25.52
N GLN A 197 -37.78 -25.64 25.10
CA GLN A 197 -38.38 -25.46 23.79
C GLN A 197 -39.91 -25.42 23.88
N LEU A 198 -40.48 -24.49 23.12
CA LEU A 198 -41.92 -24.33 22.90
C LEU A 198 -42.15 -24.20 21.40
N ALA A 199 -42.99 -25.06 20.84
CA ALA A 199 -43.16 -25.23 19.40
C ALA A 199 -44.64 -25.27 19.02
N MET A 200 -44.96 -24.71 17.85
CA MET A 200 -46.30 -24.72 17.26
C MET A 200 -46.23 -25.11 15.79
N ALA A 201 -47.04 -26.11 15.42
CA ALA A 201 -47.19 -26.55 14.04
C ALA A 201 -48.20 -25.68 13.28
N VAL A 202 -47.97 -25.46 11.99
CA VAL A 202 -48.91 -24.70 11.14
C VAL A 202 -50.22 -25.48 11.01
N GLY A 203 -51.34 -24.85 11.39
CA GLY A 203 -52.66 -25.48 11.30
C GLY A 203 -52.87 -26.64 12.28
N ASP A 204 -52.12 -26.64 13.39
CA ASP A 204 -52.30 -27.51 14.54
C ASP A 204 -52.63 -26.63 15.76
N SER A 205 -53.57 -27.07 16.60
CA SER A 205 -53.97 -26.33 17.81
C SER A 205 -53.10 -26.66 19.03
N ASN A 206 -52.27 -27.69 18.91
CA ASN A 206 -51.43 -28.20 19.98
C ASN A 206 -50.21 -27.31 20.23
N LEU A 207 -49.87 -27.16 21.52
CA LEU A 207 -48.58 -26.60 21.93
C LEU A 207 -47.62 -27.74 22.27
N TYR A 208 -46.46 -27.77 21.62
CA TYR A 208 -45.42 -28.77 21.87
C TYR A 208 -44.34 -28.19 22.76
N THR A 209 -44.05 -28.85 23.88
CA THR A 209 -42.96 -28.42 24.78
C THR A 209 -42.04 -29.57 25.12
N ARG A 210 -40.76 -29.25 25.27
CA ARG A 210 -39.74 -30.17 25.81
C ARG A 210 -38.61 -29.40 26.45
N HIS A 211 -37.76 -30.12 27.18
CA HIS A 211 -36.58 -29.56 27.83
C HIS A 211 -35.41 -30.52 27.72
N ARG A 212 -34.21 -30.03 27.99
CA ARG A 212 -33.00 -30.84 28.17
C ARG A 212 -32.38 -30.56 29.52
N GLY A 213 -31.96 -31.62 30.18
CA GLY A 213 -31.14 -31.57 31.37
C GLY A 213 -29.96 -32.54 31.27
N PRO A 214 -29.26 -32.82 32.38
CA PRO A 214 -28.11 -33.74 32.39
C PRO A 214 -28.41 -35.14 31.84
N GLU A 215 -29.66 -35.60 31.94
CA GLU A 215 -30.13 -36.90 31.46
C GLU A 215 -30.45 -36.93 29.96
N GLY A 216 -30.31 -35.79 29.27
CA GLY A 216 -30.65 -35.63 27.86
C GLY A 216 -32.00 -34.96 27.63
N TRP A 217 -32.48 -35.07 26.40
CA TRP A 217 -33.75 -34.46 25.97
C TRP A 217 -34.94 -35.22 26.53
N SER A 218 -35.92 -34.49 27.06
CA SER A 218 -37.26 -35.04 27.25
C SER A 218 -37.91 -35.31 25.89
N GLY A 219 -38.83 -36.26 25.85
CA GLY A 219 -39.76 -36.35 24.73
C GLY A 219 -40.59 -35.07 24.58
N TRP A 220 -41.16 -34.85 23.39
CA TRP A 220 -42.13 -33.78 23.19
C TRP A 220 -43.43 -34.10 23.93
N THR A 221 -43.89 -33.14 24.72
CA THR A 221 -45.19 -33.19 25.38
C THR A 221 -46.15 -32.23 24.68
N THR A 222 -47.43 -32.61 24.64
CA THR A 222 -48.49 -31.83 24.00
C THR A 222 -49.43 -31.27 25.06
N LYS A 223 -49.82 -30.00 24.90
CA LYS A 223 -50.78 -29.30 25.75
C LYS A 223 -51.92 -28.73 24.91
#